data_AF-A0A061I1P1-F1
#
_entry.id   AF-A0A061I1P1-F1
#
_cell.length_a   1.000
_cell.length_b   1.000
_cell.length_c   1.000
_cell.angle_alpha   90.00
_cell.angle_beta   90.00
_cell.angle_gamma   90.00
#
_symmetry.space_group_name_H-M   'P 1'
#
loop_
_entity.id
_entity.type
_entity.pdbx_description
1 polymer ?
#
loop_
_entity_poly.entity_id
_entity_poly.type
_entity_poly.pdbx_seq_one_letter_code
_entity_poly.pdbx_strand_id
1 'polypeptide(L)'
;MAFPVFENEGARVHTPIDYNQIKELAESVRKYGVNANFTSIQVERLANYAMTPTDWETTVKAVLPNMGQYMEWKALWYDAAQAQAKANVTAENENQRQWTFEMLTGQGPHALNQTNYIWSVYAQISAAAIKAWNALTKRDESGGHLTKIVQGPQEPFSDFVARMMEVASQIFGDAEQAMPLIEQLVFEQATQECRAAIAPQKTPSHLPTYSQFAQDILYLSPSPGDHVSLS
;
A
#
# COMPACT_ATOMS: atom_id res chain seq x y z
N MET A 1 10.82 -10.33 -14.49
CA MET A 1 9.49 -10.90 -14.77
C MET A 1 9.32 -12.07 -13.80
N ALA A 2 8.19 -12.16 -13.10
CA ALA A 2 7.93 -13.22 -12.11
C ALA A 2 7.05 -14.31 -12.71
N PHE A 3 7.22 -15.54 -12.27
CA PHE A 3 6.63 -16.73 -12.85
C PHE A 3 6.19 -17.70 -11.73
N PRO A 4 4.96 -17.62 -11.22
CA PRO A 4 4.52 -18.55 -10.20
C PRO A 4 4.47 -19.97 -10.74
N VAL A 5 4.54 -20.90 -9.80
CA VAL A 5 4.31 -22.31 -10.08
C VAL A 5 2.81 -22.57 -10.06
N PHE A 6 2.32 -23.24 -11.09
CA PHE A 6 0.97 -23.77 -11.17
C PHE A 6 1.04 -25.28 -11.24
N GLU A 7 0.07 -25.97 -10.64
CA GLU A 7 -0.10 -27.41 -10.81
C GLU A 7 -1.22 -27.64 -11.83
N ASN A 8 -0.89 -28.30 -12.95
CA ASN A 8 -1.85 -28.70 -13.96
C ASN A 8 -1.71 -30.20 -14.21
N GLU A 9 -2.72 -30.98 -13.85
CA GLU A 9 -2.75 -32.45 -14.04
C GLU A 9 -1.52 -33.18 -13.49
N GLY A 10 -0.96 -32.69 -12.37
CA GLY A 10 0.24 -33.25 -11.72
C GLY A 10 1.57 -32.81 -12.35
N ALA A 11 1.54 -32.04 -13.44
CA ALA A 11 2.70 -31.35 -13.99
C ALA A 11 2.82 -29.94 -13.41
N ARG A 12 4.04 -29.56 -13.04
CA ARG A 12 4.34 -28.21 -12.56
C ARG A 12 4.66 -27.32 -13.75
N VAL A 13 3.94 -26.22 -13.88
CA VAL A 13 4.14 -25.25 -14.95
C VAL A 13 4.57 -23.92 -14.34
N HIS A 14 5.65 -23.36 -14.86
CA HIS A 14 6.18 -22.05 -14.47
C HIS A 14 5.73 -21.04 -15.52
N THR A 15 4.64 -20.33 -15.24
CA THR A 15 4.06 -19.36 -16.20
C THR A 15 4.17 -17.94 -15.66
N PRO A 16 4.43 -16.95 -16.52
CA PRO A 16 4.59 -15.57 -16.07
C PRO A 16 3.33 -15.07 -15.37
N ILE A 17 3.51 -14.28 -14.30
CA ILE A 17 2.44 -13.40 -13.78
C ILE A 17 2.03 -12.50 -14.94
N ASP A 18 0.74 -12.20 -15.02
CA ASP A 18 0.27 -11.13 -15.90
C ASP A 18 1.07 -9.85 -15.63
N TYR A 19 1.76 -9.37 -16.65
CA TYR A 19 2.54 -8.14 -16.61
C TYR A 19 1.75 -6.96 -16.03
N ASN A 20 0.43 -6.95 -16.24
CA ASN A 20 -0.46 -5.93 -15.70
C ASN A 20 -0.45 -5.86 -14.16
N GLN A 21 -0.36 -6.99 -13.45
CA GLN A 21 -0.35 -6.97 -11.97
C GLN A 21 0.92 -6.33 -11.41
N ILE A 22 2.07 -6.66 -11.99
CA ILE A 22 3.36 -6.08 -11.57
C ILE A 22 3.42 -4.59 -11.93
N LYS A 23 2.88 -4.23 -13.09
CA LYS A 23 2.76 -2.83 -13.53
C LYS A 23 1.85 -2.03 -12.60
N GLU A 24 0.66 -2.54 -12.27
CA GLU A 24 -0.27 -1.90 -11.32
C GLU A 24 0.35 -1.71 -9.93
N LEU A 25 1.11 -2.71 -9.45
CA LEU A 25 1.83 -2.59 -8.19
C LEU A 25 2.92 -1.52 -8.26
N ALA A 26 3.72 -1.48 -9.34
CA ALA A 26 4.73 -0.43 -9.52
C ALA A 26 4.09 0.98 -9.60
N GLU A 27 2.96 1.10 -10.29
CA GLU A 27 2.20 2.35 -10.36
C GLU A 27 1.66 2.76 -8.99
N SER A 28 1.19 1.81 -8.19
CA SER A 28 0.68 2.04 -6.85
C SER A 28 1.79 2.48 -5.88
N VAL A 29 2.95 1.82 -5.94
CA VAL A 29 4.14 2.25 -5.19
C VAL A 29 4.54 3.68 -5.57
N ARG A 30 4.53 4.03 -6.86
CA ARG A 30 4.88 5.38 -7.32
C ARG A 30 3.84 6.44 -6.92
N LYS A 31 2.55 6.10 -6.98
CA LYS A 31 1.44 7.04 -6.81
C LYS A 31 1.04 7.24 -5.35
N TYR A 32 1.16 6.20 -4.53
CA TYR A 32 0.68 6.17 -3.15
C TYR A 32 1.77 5.86 -2.13
N GLY A 33 2.89 5.29 -2.59
CA GLY A 33 3.99 4.86 -1.73
C GLY A 33 3.93 3.37 -1.39
N VAL A 34 5.08 2.86 -0.94
CA VAL A 34 5.26 1.47 -0.46
C VAL A 34 4.36 1.16 0.74
N ASN A 35 4.02 2.20 1.51
CA ASN A 35 3.41 2.09 2.82
C ASN A 35 1.88 2.27 2.80
N ALA A 36 1.31 2.65 1.66
CA ALA A 36 -0.13 2.79 1.53
C ALA A 36 -0.82 1.43 1.66
N ASN A 37 -1.91 1.38 2.42
CA ASN A 37 -2.70 0.17 2.62
C ASN A 37 -3.11 -0.48 1.29
N PHE A 38 -3.50 0.32 0.29
CA PHE A 38 -3.82 -0.18 -1.05
C PHE A 38 -2.64 -0.89 -1.72
N THR A 39 -1.42 -0.37 -1.60
CA THR A 39 -0.19 -1.00 -2.12
C THR A 39 0.09 -2.31 -1.38
N SER A 40 -0.05 -2.33 -0.04
CA SER A 40 0.13 -3.54 0.77
C SER A 40 -0.86 -4.65 0.38
N ILE A 41 -2.14 -4.32 0.17
CA ILE A 41 -3.15 -5.28 -0.29
C ILE A 41 -2.76 -5.89 -1.65
N GLN A 42 -2.19 -5.10 -2.56
CA GLN A 42 -1.72 -5.63 -3.84
C GLN A 42 -0.55 -6.60 -3.67
N VAL A 43 0.38 -6.33 -2.75
CA VAL A 43 1.47 -7.26 -2.41
C VAL A 43 0.91 -8.53 -1.78
N GLU A 44 -0.07 -8.43 -0.90
CA GLU A 44 -0.73 -9.59 -0.28
C GLU A 44 -1.44 -10.47 -1.31
N ARG A 45 -2.06 -9.89 -2.34
CA ARG A 45 -2.67 -10.65 -3.45
C ARG A 45 -1.66 -11.52 -4.20
N LEU A 46 -0.39 -11.13 -4.24
CA LEU A 46 0.65 -11.95 -4.86
C LEU A 46 0.88 -13.28 -4.12
N ALA A 47 0.57 -13.36 -2.82
CA ALA A 47 0.66 -14.61 -2.07
C ALA A 47 -0.39 -15.66 -2.43
N ASN A 48 -1.41 -15.30 -3.23
CA ASN A 48 -2.32 -16.28 -3.81
C ASN A 48 -1.62 -17.15 -4.88
N TYR A 49 -0.46 -16.70 -5.37
CA TYR A 49 0.36 -17.45 -6.31
C TYR A 49 1.50 -18.16 -5.58
N ALA A 50 1.87 -19.36 -6.05
CA ALA A 50 3.04 -20.08 -5.56
C ALA A 50 4.33 -19.49 -6.17
N MET A 51 4.68 -18.29 -5.72
CA MET A 51 5.89 -17.58 -6.15
C MET A 51 7.14 -18.22 -5.55
N THR A 52 8.16 -18.44 -6.39
CA THR A 52 9.48 -18.88 -5.93
C THR A 52 10.20 -17.74 -5.19
N PRO A 53 11.24 -18.04 -4.40
CA PRO A 53 12.12 -17.01 -3.83
C PRO A 53 12.63 -16.00 -4.88
N THR A 54 13.04 -16.48 -6.06
CA THR A 54 13.50 -15.62 -7.15
C THR A 54 12.39 -14.76 -7.75
N ASP A 55 11.15 -15.26 -7.81
CA ASP A 55 10.01 -14.47 -8.27
C ASP A 55 9.72 -13.30 -7.33
N TRP A 56 9.79 -13.54 -6.01
CA TRP A 56 9.63 -12.50 -4.99
C TRP A 56 10.73 -11.45 -5.10
N GLU A 57 12.00 -11.86 -5.16
CA GLU A 57 13.11 -10.90 -5.35
C GLU A 57 12.95 -10.07 -6.61
N THR A 58 12.62 -10.72 -7.73
CA THR A 58 12.47 -10.04 -9.03
C THR A 58 11.30 -9.07 -9.03
N THR A 59 10.17 -9.46 -8.42
CA THR A 59 8.98 -8.61 -8.29
C THR A 59 9.27 -7.40 -7.42
N VAL A 60 9.76 -7.63 -6.20
CA VAL A 60 9.97 -6.57 -5.22
C VAL A 60 11.04 -5.59 -5.70
N LYS A 61 12.12 -6.08 -6.33
CA LYS A 61 13.14 -5.23 -6.95
C LYS A 61 12.59 -4.37 -8.09
N ALA A 62 11.61 -4.87 -8.84
CA ALA A 62 11.03 -4.14 -9.97
C ALA A 62 10.05 -3.03 -9.53
N VAL A 63 9.38 -3.20 -8.38
CA VAL A 63 8.34 -2.26 -7.93
C VAL A 63 8.83 -1.26 -6.88
N LEU A 64 9.88 -1.57 -6.13
CA LEU A 64 10.41 -0.64 -5.13
C LEU A 64 11.10 0.57 -5.79
N PRO A 65 10.99 1.78 -5.18
CA PRO A 65 11.44 3.02 -5.80
C PRO A 65 12.95 3.11 -6.02
N ASN A 66 13.73 2.44 -5.17
CA ASN A 66 15.19 2.50 -5.20
C ASN A 66 15.83 1.23 -4.62
N MET A 67 17.12 1.05 -4.94
CA MET A 67 17.89 -0.11 -4.50
C MET A 67 18.06 -0.17 -2.97
N GLY A 68 18.05 0.98 -2.27
CA GLY A 68 18.15 1.04 -0.81
C GLY A 68 16.97 0.34 -0.13
N GLN A 69 15.74 0.71 -0.51
CA GLN A 69 14.52 0.07 0.00
C GLN A 69 14.46 -1.42 -0.37
N TYR A 70 14.93 -1.79 -1.57
CA TYR A 70 15.03 -3.21 -1.94
C TYR A 70 16.01 -3.99 -1.05
N MET A 71 17.19 -3.43 -0.76
CA MET A 71 18.15 -4.09 0.13
C MET A 71 17.62 -4.19 1.56
N GLU A 72 16.91 -3.18 2.06
CA GLU A 72 16.26 -3.23 3.36
C GLU A 72 15.18 -4.31 3.40
N TRP A 73 14.31 -4.37 2.38
CA TRP A 73 13.32 -5.43 2.25
C TRP A 73 13.97 -6.82 2.25
N LYS A 74 15.05 -6.99 1.48
CA LYS A 74 15.76 -8.26 1.37
C LYS A 74 16.34 -8.70 2.71
N ALA A 75 16.92 -7.77 3.48
CA ALA A 75 17.40 -8.05 4.84
C ALA A 75 16.26 -8.46 5.78
N LEU A 76 15.16 -7.72 5.78
CA LEU A 76 13.97 -8.03 6.59
C LEU A 76 13.34 -9.38 6.21
N TRP A 77 13.35 -9.72 4.92
CA TRP A 77 12.88 -11.01 4.42
C TRP A 77 13.77 -12.15 4.87
N TYR A 78 15.09 -11.96 4.88
CA TYR A 78 16.03 -12.96 5.40
C TYR A 78 15.83 -13.16 6.90
N ASP A 79 15.64 -12.11 7.68
CA ASP A 79 15.34 -12.21 9.12
C ASP A 79 14.01 -12.95 9.35
N ALA A 80 12.97 -12.64 8.58
CA ALA A 80 11.68 -13.31 8.66
C ALA A 80 11.79 -14.80 8.28
N ALA A 81 12.50 -15.13 7.20
CA ALA A 81 12.74 -16.50 6.76
C ALA A 81 13.58 -17.27 7.77
N GLN A 82 14.58 -16.65 8.39
CA GLN A 82 15.40 -17.26 9.43
C GLN A 82 14.60 -17.58 10.68
N ALA A 83 13.70 -16.68 11.09
CA ALA A 83 12.77 -16.92 12.20
C ALA A 83 11.80 -18.07 11.87
N GLN A 84 11.26 -18.10 10.65
CA GLN A 84 10.37 -19.18 10.20
C GLN A 84 11.09 -20.53 10.15
N ALA A 85 12.32 -20.57 9.64
CA ALA A 85 13.13 -21.78 9.61
C ALA A 85 13.41 -22.32 11.03
N LYS A 86 13.64 -21.45 12.02
CA LYS A 86 13.76 -21.87 13.42
C LYS A 86 12.46 -22.49 13.95
N ALA A 87 11.31 -21.92 13.63
CA ALA A 87 10.01 -22.47 14.00
C ALA A 87 9.74 -23.83 13.31
N ASN A 88 10.21 -24.00 12.08
CA ASN A 88 10.07 -25.26 11.35
C ASN A 88 10.78 -26.42 12.05
N VAL A 89 11.94 -26.21 12.68
CA VAL A 89 12.70 -27.28 13.38
C VAL A 89 11.85 -27.97 14.46
N THR A 90 10.95 -27.25 15.11
CA THR A 90 10.08 -27.78 16.15
C THR A 90 8.67 -28.12 15.67
N ALA A 91 8.43 -28.13 14.34
CA ALA A 91 7.12 -28.45 13.79
C ALA A 91 6.74 -29.92 14.03
N GLU A 92 5.45 -30.17 14.29
CA GLU A 92 4.91 -31.52 14.46
C GLU A 92 5.11 -32.38 13.19
N ASN A 93 4.91 -31.77 12.03
CA ASN A 93 5.11 -32.42 10.74
C ASN A 93 6.60 -32.58 10.42
N GLU A 94 7.07 -33.82 10.28
CA GLU A 94 8.48 -34.14 10.02
C GLU A 94 8.99 -33.55 8.70
N ASN A 95 8.12 -33.49 7.67
CA ASN A 95 8.48 -32.90 6.38
C ASN A 95 8.73 -31.40 6.52
N GLN A 96 7.97 -30.71 7.38
CA GLN A 96 8.16 -29.28 7.63
C GLN A 96 9.47 -29.00 8.37
N ARG A 97 9.94 -29.91 9.23
CA ARG A 97 11.23 -29.77 9.93
C ARG A 97 12.43 -29.66 8.98
N GLN A 98 12.28 -30.10 7.73
CA GLN A 98 13.30 -30.02 6.69
C GLN A 98 13.28 -28.70 5.90
N TRP A 99 12.31 -27.80 6.14
CA TRP A 99 12.20 -26.54 5.41
C TRP A 99 13.14 -25.50 6.02
N THR A 100 14.36 -25.44 5.47
CA THR A 100 15.47 -24.62 5.96
C THR A 100 15.40 -23.17 5.50
N PHE A 101 16.21 -22.32 6.11
CA PHE A 101 16.45 -20.94 5.64
C PHE A 101 16.89 -20.88 4.17
N GLU A 102 17.80 -21.77 3.76
CA GLU A 102 18.27 -21.84 2.37
C GLU A 102 17.13 -22.18 1.42
N MET A 103 16.21 -23.08 1.81
CA MET A 103 15.03 -23.39 1.01
C MET A 103 14.09 -22.18 0.90
N LEU A 104 13.76 -21.52 2.02
CA LEU A 104 12.87 -20.36 2.06
C LEU A 104 13.43 -19.13 1.32
N THR A 105 14.74 -19.06 1.12
CA THR A 105 15.41 -17.95 0.41
C THR A 105 15.98 -18.33 -0.95
N GLY A 106 15.82 -19.59 -1.39
CA GLY A 106 16.33 -20.04 -2.69
C GLY A 106 17.85 -20.04 -2.79
N GLN A 107 18.54 -20.34 -1.69
CA GLN A 107 20.00 -20.36 -1.61
C GLN A 107 20.56 -21.78 -1.58
N GLY A 108 21.89 -21.87 -1.72
CA GLY A 108 22.63 -23.12 -1.56
C GLY A 108 22.12 -24.22 -2.51
N PRO A 109 21.93 -25.45 -2.04
CA PRO A 109 21.43 -26.56 -2.84
C PRO A 109 20.04 -26.32 -3.45
N HIS A 110 19.26 -25.37 -2.92
CA HIS A 110 17.88 -25.13 -3.34
C HIS A 110 17.75 -24.08 -4.46
N ALA A 111 18.85 -23.40 -4.83
CA ALA A 111 18.81 -22.27 -5.76
C ALA A 111 18.36 -22.63 -7.18
N LEU A 112 18.69 -23.82 -7.69
CA LEU A 112 18.45 -24.21 -9.09
C LEU A 112 17.10 -24.86 -9.34
N ASN A 113 16.38 -25.28 -8.30
CA ASN A 113 15.17 -26.10 -8.45
C ASN A 113 13.97 -25.57 -7.67
N GLN A 114 13.84 -24.23 -7.61
CA GLN A 114 12.83 -23.56 -6.79
C GLN A 114 11.40 -23.87 -7.22
N THR A 115 11.17 -24.26 -8.47
CA THR A 115 9.84 -24.62 -9.00
C THR A 115 9.36 -25.99 -8.52
N ASN A 116 10.26 -26.81 -8.01
CA ASN A 116 9.99 -28.18 -7.55
C ASN A 116 9.88 -28.30 -6.02
N TYR A 117 9.77 -27.18 -5.29
CA TYR A 117 9.56 -27.20 -3.84
C TYR A 117 8.23 -27.85 -3.45
N ILE A 118 8.13 -28.38 -2.23
CA ILE A 118 6.84 -28.82 -1.69
C ILE A 118 5.88 -27.62 -1.67
N TRP A 119 4.62 -27.79 -2.10
CA TRP A 119 3.68 -26.69 -2.34
C TRP A 119 3.52 -25.75 -1.13
N SER A 120 3.45 -26.33 0.08
CA SER A 120 3.32 -25.58 1.34
C SER A 120 4.53 -24.69 1.68
N VAL A 121 5.69 -24.91 1.05
CA VAL A 121 6.88 -24.06 1.24
C VAL A 121 6.66 -22.68 0.62
N TYR A 122 5.98 -22.59 -0.53
CA TYR A 122 5.66 -21.31 -1.16
C TYR A 122 4.84 -20.41 -0.25
N ALA A 123 3.92 -20.98 0.54
CA ALA A 123 3.15 -20.21 1.51
C ALA A 123 4.04 -19.56 2.58
N GLN A 124 5.07 -20.26 3.08
CA GLN A 124 6.00 -19.69 4.05
C GLN A 124 6.93 -18.64 3.43
N ILE A 125 7.35 -18.86 2.18
CA ILE A 125 8.14 -17.89 1.41
C ILE A 125 7.35 -16.58 1.26
N SER A 126 6.10 -16.68 0.80
CA SER A 126 5.20 -15.54 0.62
C SER A 126 4.89 -14.84 1.94
N ALA A 127 4.63 -15.58 3.02
CA ALA A 127 4.40 -15.00 4.34
C ALA A 127 5.61 -14.20 4.85
N ALA A 128 6.82 -14.73 4.66
CA ALA A 128 8.05 -14.02 5.03
C ALA A 128 8.26 -12.76 4.17
N ALA A 129 8.00 -12.84 2.87
CA ALA A 129 8.12 -11.72 1.94
C ALA A 129 7.14 -10.57 2.26
N ILE A 130 5.88 -10.90 2.56
CA ILE A 130 4.86 -9.94 3.00
C ILE A 130 5.22 -9.34 4.35
N LYS A 131 5.70 -10.16 5.30
CA LYS A 131 6.15 -9.67 6.60
C LYS A 131 7.28 -8.65 6.47
N ALA A 132 8.20 -8.86 5.53
CA ALA A 132 9.27 -7.92 5.22
C ALA A 132 8.75 -6.65 4.56
N TRP A 133 7.80 -6.76 3.62
CA TRP A 133 7.15 -5.59 3.01
C TRP A 133 6.48 -4.72 4.06
N ASN A 134 5.66 -5.31 4.92
CA ASN A 134 4.97 -4.63 6.03
C ASN A 134 5.91 -4.09 7.12
N ALA A 135 7.18 -4.47 7.11
CA ALA A 135 8.20 -3.92 8.01
C ALA A 135 8.90 -2.68 7.42
N LEU A 136 8.99 -2.56 6.09
CA LEU A 136 9.41 -1.30 5.43
C LEU A 136 8.48 -0.15 5.82
N THR A 137 7.19 -0.46 5.99
CA THR A 137 6.13 0.54 6.17
C THR A 137 6.13 1.25 7.51
N LYS A 138 6.85 0.73 8.50
CA LYS A 138 6.88 1.29 9.85
C LYS A 138 7.82 2.49 10.00
N ARG A 139 8.56 2.87 8.95
CA ARG A 139 9.66 3.83 9.04
C ARG A 139 9.49 5.15 8.30
N ASP A 140 8.55 5.28 7.34
CA ASP A 140 8.56 6.42 6.40
C ASP A 140 7.16 6.98 6.03
N GLU A 141 6.98 8.29 6.26
CA GLU A 141 6.27 9.21 5.36
C GLU A 141 4.78 9.03 5.00
N SER A 142 3.88 8.70 5.93
CA SER A 142 2.43 8.87 5.69
C SER A 142 2.00 10.34 5.47
N GLY A 143 2.85 11.33 5.81
CA GLY A 143 2.58 12.77 5.60
C GLY A 143 2.94 13.33 4.21
N GLY A 144 3.75 12.63 3.40
CA GLY A 144 4.31 13.18 2.15
C GLY A 144 3.39 13.13 0.93
N HIS A 145 2.38 12.25 0.91
CA HIS A 145 1.44 12.13 -0.20
C HIS A 145 0.22 13.05 -0.07
N LEU A 146 -0.30 13.24 1.15
CA LEU A 146 -1.48 14.09 1.37
C LEU A 146 -1.19 15.57 1.19
N THR A 147 0.04 16.02 1.48
CA THR A 147 0.51 17.41 1.30
C THR A 147 0.66 17.85 -0.17
N LYS A 148 0.47 16.93 -1.13
CA LYS A 148 0.49 17.22 -2.57
C LYS A 148 -0.91 17.48 -3.14
N ILE A 149 -1.96 17.21 -2.36
CA ILE A 149 -3.35 17.35 -2.80
C ILE A 149 -3.80 18.77 -2.48
N VAL A 150 -3.61 19.67 -3.44
CA VAL A 150 -4.02 21.08 -3.32
C VAL A 150 -5.34 21.28 -4.06
N GLN A 151 -6.22 22.14 -3.53
CA GLN A 151 -7.43 22.55 -4.22
C GLN A 151 -7.06 23.41 -5.45
N GLY A 152 -7.57 23.03 -6.62
CA GLY A 152 -7.40 23.82 -7.84
C GLY A 152 -8.13 25.16 -7.77
N PRO A 153 -7.68 26.20 -8.49
CA PRO A 153 -8.28 27.55 -8.44
C PRO A 153 -9.72 27.63 -8.96
N GLN A 154 -10.22 26.58 -9.63
CA GLN A 154 -11.60 26.46 -10.12
C GLN A 154 -12.26 25.15 -9.66
N GLU A 155 -11.62 24.44 -8.73
CA GLU A 155 -12.11 23.15 -8.25
C GLU A 155 -13.12 23.36 -7.12
N PRO A 156 -14.31 22.74 -7.20
CA PRO A 156 -15.26 22.74 -6.10
C PRO A 156 -14.63 22.17 -4.82
N PHE A 157 -14.90 22.82 -3.67
CA PHE A 157 -14.33 22.40 -2.40
C PHE A 157 -14.73 20.97 -2.01
N SER A 158 -15.95 20.54 -2.34
CA SER A 158 -16.42 19.16 -2.14
C SER A 158 -15.57 18.13 -2.88
N ASP A 159 -15.18 18.42 -4.11
CA ASP A 159 -14.42 17.51 -4.96
C ASP A 159 -12.97 17.42 -4.45
N PHE A 160 -12.42 18.54 -4.01
CA PHE A 160 -11.13 18.58 -3.33
C PHE A 160 -11.11 17.73 -2.05
N VAL A 161 -12.11 17.90 -1.17
CA VAL A 161 -12.21 17.11 0.07
C VAL A 161 -12.43 15.63 -0.24
N ALA A 162 -13.25 15.30 -1.26
CA ALA A 162 -13.44 13.91 -1.69
C ALA A 162 -12.12 13.26 -2.12
N ARG A 163 -11.28 13.97 -2.92
CA ARG A 163 -9.95 13.47 -3.29
C ARG A 163 -9.04 13.31 -2.06
N MET A 164 -9.09 14.25 -1.12
CA MET A 164 -8.30 14.17 0.11
C MET A 164 -8.70 12.95 0.96
N MET A 165 -10.00 12.73 1.15
CA MET A 165 -10.55 11.59 1.87
C MET A 165 -10.25 10.26 1.17
N GLU A 166 -10.35 10.22 -0.17
CA GLU A 166 -10.04 9.03 -0.96
C GLU A 166 -8.58 8.62 -0.78
N VAL A 167 -7.65 9.56 -0.94
CA VAL A 167 -6.21 9.28 -0.77
C VAL A 167 -5.88 8.95 0.68
N ALA A 168 -6.52 9.62 1.65
CA ALA A 168 -6.34 9.31 3.06
C ALA A 168 -6.82 7.88 3.40
N SER A 169 -7.97 7.46 2.85
CA SER A 169 -8.48 6.10 3.01
C SER A 169 -7.53 5.07 2.38
N GLN A 170 -6.92 5.41 1.25
CA GLN A 170 -5.93 4.54 0.59
C GLN A 170 -4.60 4.44 1.37
N ILE A 171 -4.19 5.52 2.07
CA ILE A 171 -2.97 5.56 2.88
C ILE A 171 -3.19 4.85 4.23
N PHE A 172 -4.23 5.24 4.97
CA PHE A 172 -4.47 4.80 6.34
C PHE A 172 -5.35 3.55 6.44
N GLY A 173 -6.00 3.14 5.35
CA GLY A 173 -7.01 2.08 5.34
C GLY A 173 -8.36 2.56 5.91
N ASP A 174 -8.32 3.16 7.09
CA ASP A 174 -9.45 3.84 7.74
C ASP A 174 -9.13 5.33 7.91
N ALA A 175 -9.76 6.17 7.09
CA ALA A 175 -9.55 7.62 7.13
C ALA A 175 -9.96 8.22 8.48
N GLU A 176 -10.94 7.63 9.17
CA GLU A 176 -11.45 8.13 10.46
C GLU A 176 -10.35 8.17 11.53
N GLN A 177 -9.36 7.26 11.47
CA GLN A 177 -8.24 7.25 12.42
C GLN A 177 -7.24 8.39 12.18
N ALA A 178 -7.26 9.00 11.00
CA ALA A 178 -6.38 10.10 10.63
C ALA A 178 -7.15 11.43 10.45
N MET A 179 -8.42 11.48 10.85
CA MET A 179 -9.29 12.65 10.67
C MET A 179 -8.67 13.99 11.13
N PRO A 180 -8.02 14.07 12.30
CA PRO A 180 -7.38 15.32 12.73
C PRO A 180 -6.30 15.83 11.76
N LEU A 181 -5.52 14.93 11.17
CA LEU A 181 -4.49 15.29 10.19
C LEU A 181 -5.13 15.69 8.86
N ILE A 182 -6.18 14.97 8.44
CA ILE A 182 -6.89 15.25 7.20
C ILE A 182 -7.57 16.62 7.27
N GLU A 183 -8.25 16.95 8.38
CA GLU A 183 -8.87 18.26 8.60
C GLU A 183 -7.84 19.40 8.53
N GLN A 184 -6.68 19.21 9.18
CA GLN A 184 -5.59 20.18 9.10
C GLN A 184 -5.12 20.38 7.65
N LEU A 185 -4.91 19.29 6.90
CA LEU A 185 -4.44 19.35 5.52
C LEU A 185 -5.48 19.92 4.56
N VAL A 186 -6.77 19.65 4.76
CA VAL A 186 -7.88 20.28 4.03
C VAL A 186 -7.85 21.78 4.24
N PHE A 187 -7.67 22.24 5.49
CA PHE A 187 -7.56 23.67 5.77
C PHE A 187 -6.30 24.27 5.15
N GLU A 188 -5.13 23.64 5.26
CA GLU A 188 -3.87 24.20 4.74
C GLU A 188 -3.84 24.28 3.21
N GLN A 189 -4.40 23.26 2.52
CA GLN A 189 -4.29 23.07 1.08
C GLN A 189 -5.50 23.56 0.27
N ALA A 190 -6.53 24.11 0.94
CA ALA A 190 -7.64 24.78 0.27
C ALA A 190 -7.23 26.14 -0.33
N THR A 191 -8.00 26.58 -1.31
CA THR A 191 -7.89 27.93 -1.90
C THR A 191 -8.05 29.02 -0.85
N GLN A 192 -7.56 30.22 -1.12
CA GLN A 192 -7.67 31.32 -0.18
C GLN A 192 -9.13 31.69 0.11
N GLU A 193 -10.02 31.64 -0.91
CA GLU A 193 -11.44 31.91 -0.69
C GLU A 193 -12.07 30.86 0.24
N CYS A 194 -11.83 29.56 -0.01
CA CYS A 194 -12.35 28.50 0.83
C CYS A 194 -11.78 28.57 2.26
N ARG A 195 -10.47 28.79 2.43
CA ARG A 195 -9.87 28.96 3.77
C ARG A 195 -10.46 30.15 4.52
N ALA A 196 -10.75 31.25 3.85
CA ALA A 196 -11.37 32.42 4.47
C ALA A 196 -12.83 32.14 4.91
N ALA A 197 -13.57 31.33 4.13
CA ALA A 197 -14.93 30.91 4.48
C ALA A 197 -14.97 29.88 5.63
N ILE A 198 -13.94 29.04 5.72
CA ILE A 198 -13.80 27.94 6.69
C ILE A 198 -13.13 28.39 7.98
N ALA A 199 -12.27 29.43 7.92
CA ALA A 199 -11.59 29.95 9.09
C ALA A 199 -12.62 30.35 10.15
N PRO A 200 -12.35 30.10 11.45
CA PRO A 200 -13.34 30.30 12.48
C PRO A 200 -13.84 31.74 12.48
N GLN A 201 -15.15 31.94 12.36
CA GLN A 201 -15.76 33.10 12.99
C GLN A 201 -15.49 32.96 14.48
N LYS A 202 -14.49 33.72 14.95
CA LYS A 202 -13.91 33.67 16.30
C LYS A 202 -14.97 33.52 17.40
N THR A 203 -15.24 32.29 17.81
CA THR A 203 -15.60 31.96 19.18
C THR A 203 -14.70 30.80 19.65
N PRO A 204 -14.03 30.96 20.80
CA PRO A 204 -12.89 30.11 21.15
C PRO A 204 -13.33 28.87 21.95
N SER A 205 -13.94 27.89 21.29
CA SER A 205 -14.11 26.58 21.94
C SER A 205 -14.27 25.34 21.07
N HIS A 206 -14.47 25.40 19.75
CA HIS A 206 -14.50 24.16 18.94
C HIS A 206 -14.00 24.43 17.52
N LEU A 207 -13.01 23.64 17.07
CA LEU A 207 -12.82 23.41 15.63
C LEU A 207 -14.15 22.81 15.11
N PRO A 208 -14.69 23.27 13.96
CA PRO A 208 -15.91 22.70 13.44
C PRO A 208 -15.69 21.21 13.16
N THR A 209 -16.58 20.36 13.65
CA THR A 209 -16.57 18.91 13.35
C THR A 209 -16.84 18.70 11.87
N TYR A 210 -16.41 17.57 11.28
CA TYR A 210 -16.76 17.17 9.90
C TYR A 210 -18.24 17.36 9.54
N SER A 211 -19.17 17.17 10.48
CA SER A 211 -20.61 17.43 10.29
C SER A 211 -20.97 18.90 10.09
N GLN A 212 -20.26 19.82 10.75
CA GLN A 212 -20.42 21.26 10.60
C GLN A 212 -19.83 21.73 9.26
N PHE A 213 -18.68 21.16 8.89
CA PHE A 213 -18.09 21.34 7.56
C PHE A 213 -19.03 20.86 6.44
N ALA A 214 -19.65 19.69 6.58
CA ALA A 214 -20.61 19.16 5.61
C ALA A 214 -21.88 20.03 5.49
N GLN A 215 -22.31 20.68 6.57
CA GLN A 215 -23.42 21.64 6.55
C GLN A 215 -23.03 22.96 5.86
N ASP A 216 -21.82 23.46 6.09
CA ASP A 216 -21.31 24.66 5.43
C ASP A 216 -21.01 24.40 3.93
N ILE A 217 -20.62 23.17 3.56
CA ILE A 217 -20.49 22.71 2.16
C ILE A 217 -21.81 22.80 1.39
N LEU A 218 -22.95 22.48 2.02
CA LEU A 218 -24.27 22.61 1.39
C LEU A 218 -24.70 24.08 1.24
N TYR A 219 -24.22 24.98 2.09
CA TYR A 219 -24.55 26.41 2.08
C TYR A 219 -23.68 27.25 1.14
N LEU A 220 -22.48 26.77 0.78
CA LEU A 220 -21.54 27.47 -0.10
C LEU A 220 -21.63 27.05 -1.58
N SER A 221 -22.53 26.13 -1.94
CA SER A 221 -22.84 25.86 -3.34
C SER A 221 -23.66 27.03 -3.91
N PRO A 222 -23.16 27.79 -4.91
CA PRO A 222 -23.99 28.78 -5.58
C PRO A 222 -25.08 28.02 -6.33
N SER A 223 -26.34 28.34 -6.05
CA SER A 223 -27.47 27.84 -6.83
C SER A 223 -27.21 28.15 -8.32
N PRO A 224 -27.31 27.16 -9.23
CA PRO A 224 -27.19 27.42 -10.65
C PRO A 224 -28.45 28.18 -11.12
N GLY A 225 -28.46 29.50 -10.93
CA GLY A 225 -29.66 30.30 -11.21
C GLY A 225 -29.49 31.81 -11.20
N ASP A 226 -28.57 32.39 -10.42
CA ASP A 226 -28.54 33.85 -10.30
C ASP A 226 -27.64 34.52 -11.34
N HIS A 227 -28.06 34.42 -12.61
CA HIS A 227 -27.83 35.51 -13.55
C HIS A 227 -28.75 36.66 -13.18
N VAL A 228 -28.25 37.61 -12.40
CA VAL A 228 -28.82 38.96 -12.40
C VAL A 228 -27.92 39.84 -13.25
N SER A 229 -28.25 39.91 -14.54
CA SER A 229 -27.94 41.09 -15.34
C SER A 229 -28.75 42.26 -14.80
N LEU A 230 -28.11 43.39 -14.54
CA LEU A 230 -28.25 44.61 -15.36
C LEU A 230 -27.67 45.83 -14.63
N SER A 231 -26.88 46.58 -15.40
CA SER A 231 -26.75 48.05 -15.50
C SER A 231 -26.84 48.92 -14.25
#